data_AF-A0A958UTY4-F1
#
_entry.id   AF-A0A958UTY4-F1
#
_cell.length_a   1.000
_cell.length_b   1.000
_cell.length_c   1.000
_cell.angle_alpha   90.00
_cell.angle_beta   90.00
_cell.angle_gamma   90.00
#
_symmetry.space_group_name_H-M   'P 1'
#
loop_
_entity.id
_entity.type
_entity.pdbx_description
1 polymer ?
#
loop_
_entity_poly.entity_id
_entity_poly.type
_entity_poly.pdbx_seq_one_letter_code
_entity_poly.pdbx_strand_id
1 'polypeptide(L)'
;GNKLELYELLTDLEENRENRPYLDKIYYQTAVFHLRDGSDSIAQTYYNKALRTNTRDKQLRAYAYETLGNMSFDRAEYKNAGAYYDSTMTNLVENSKPYRIIKKKRDNLEDVIYYEGIATANDSILNLVAMNEEERNIYFEAYIEQLKAEREKAEKEKELMASQNTGLVTTDKGLGNNNVKNA
;
A
#
# COMPACT_ATOMS: atom_id res chain seq x y z
N GLY A 1 28.69 5.88 -11.00
CA GLY A 1 28.98 5.29 -9.69
C GLY A 1 28.85 3.78 -9.81
N ASN A 2 29.62 3.02 -9.04
CA ASN A 2 29.54 1.57 -9.04
C ASN A 2 28.18 1.13 -8.45
N LYS A 3 27.36 0.48 -9.28
CA LYS A 3 26.00 0.03 -8.91
C LYS A 3 26.02 -0.93 -7.73
N LEU A 4 27.04 -1.81 -7.67
CA LEU A 4 27.19 -2.81 -6.61
C LEU A 4 27.46 -2.13 -5.27
N GLU A 5 28.41 -1.20 -5.21
CA GLU A 5 28.72 -0.45 -3.98
C GLU A 5 27.51 0.33 -3.44
N LEU A 6 26.70 0.92 -4.33
CA LEU A 6 25.48 1.62 -3.90
C LEU A 6 24.43 0.65 -3.34
N TYR A 7 24.31 -0.53 -3.93
CA TYR A 7 23.39 -1.56 -3.44
C TYR A 7 23.82 -2.06 -2.06
N GLU A 8 25.09 -2.44 -1.91
CA GLU A 8 25.67 -2.88 -0.63
C GLU A 8 25.48 -1.82 0.46
N LEU A 9 25.76 -0.55 0.16
CA LEU A 9 25.54 0.55 1.08
C LEU A 9 24.08 0.67 1.52
N LEU A 10 23.11 0.57 0.59
CA LEU A 10 21.70 0.67 0.93
C LEU A 10 21.22 -0.52 1.77
N THR A 11 21.74 -1.71 1.52
CA THR A 11 21.49 -2.91 2.34
C THR A 11 22.03 -2.74 3.76
N ASP A 12 23.29 -2.32 3.90
CA ASP A 12 23.90 -2.06 5.21
C ASP A 12 23.11 -1.00 6.00
N LEU A 13 22.61 0.03 5.31
CA LEU A 13 21.77 1.05 5.92
C LEU A 13 20.40 0.51 6.36
N GLU A 14 19.77 -0.35 5.55
CA GLU A 14 18.48 -1.00 5.86
C GLU A 14 18.59 -1.93 7.08
N GLU A 15 19.68 -2.72 7.16
CA GLU A 15 19.88 -3.72 8.21
C GLU A 15 20.34 -3.13 9.55
N ASN A 16 20.98 -1.95 9.52
CA ASN A 16 21.44 -1.30 10.73
C ASN A 16 20.26 -0.83 11.61
N ARG A 17 20.16 -1.42 12.80
CA ARG A 17 19.09 -1.12 13.78
C ARG A 17 19.00 0.35 14.16
N GLU A 18 20.12 1.07 14.18
CA GLU A 18 20.15 2.51 14.52
C GLU A 18 19.47 3.37 13.44
N ASN A 19 19.33 2.85 12.22
CA ASN A 19 18.68 3.54 11.11
C ASN A 19 17.15 3.37 11.07
N ARG A 20 16.55 2.66 12.02
CA ARG A 20 15.08 2.50 12.11
C ARG A 20 14.29 3.81 11.95
N PRO A 21 14.72 4.95 12.53
CA PRO A 21 14.03 6.24 12.33
C PRO A 21 14.10 6.81 10.91
N TYR A 22 14.98 6.29 10.05
CA TYR A 22 15.27 6.80 8.70
C TYR A 22 14.89 5.79 7.59
N LEU A 23 14.20 4.70 7.95
CA LEU A 23 13.81 3.66 7.01
C LEU A 23 12.93 4.18 5.86
N ASP A 24 12.18 5.26 6.08
CA ASP A 24 11.41 5.91 5.01
C ASP A 24 12.29 6.35 3.84
N LYS A 25 13.39 7.05 4.14
CA LYS A 25 14.36 7.56 3.18
C LYS A 25 15.19 6.43 2.58
N ILE A 26 15.60 5.47 3.40
CA ILE A 26 16.38 4.32 2.94
C ILE A 26 15.54 3.51 1.95
N TYR A 27 14.30 3.14 2.32
CA TYR A 27 13.40 2.42 1.42
C TYR A 27 13.08 3.22 0.15
N TYR A 28 12.87 4.54 0.25
CA TYR A 28 12.66 5.38 -0.92
C TYR A 28 13.88 5.36 -1.85
N GLN A 29 15.09 5.47 -1.31
CA GLN A 29 16.31 5.47 -2.11
C GLN A 29 16.60 4.10 -2.73
N THR A 30 16.31 3.01 -2.02
CA THR A 30 16.35 1.64 -2.56
C THR A 30 15.33 1.45 -3.68
N ALA A 31 14.14 2.03 -3.57
CA ALA A 31 13.16 2.02 -4.64
C ALA A 31 13.68 2.75 -5.90
N VAL A 32 14.25 3.95 -5.73
CA VAL A 32 14.86 4.73 -6.82
C VAL A 32 16.01 3.96 -7.48
N PHE A 33 16.83 3.26 -6.68
CA PHE A 33 17.90 2.40 -7.20
C PHE A 33 17.34 1.30 -8.12
N HIS A 34 16.37 0.54 -7.64
CA HIS A 34 15.78 -0.55 -8.42
C HIS A 34 15.02 -0.07 -9.66
N LEU A 35 14.35 1.09 -9.57
CA LEU A 35 13.66 1.67 -10.73
C LEU A 35 14.65 2.04 -11.84
N ARG A 36 15.78 2.64 -11.48
CA ARG A 36 16.85 2.98 -12.43
C ARG A 36 17.52 1.75 -13.04
N ASP A 37 17.41 0.61 -12.36
CA ASP A 37 17.94 -0.67 -12.80
C ASP A 37 16.95 -1.50 -13.63
N GLY A 38 15.75 -0.97 -13.91
CA GLY A 38 14.68 -1.68 -14.61
C GLY A 38 14.01 -2.79 -13.79
N SER A 39 14.23 -2.80 -12.47
CA SER A 39 13.63 -3.76 -11.54
C SER A 39 12.32 -3.20 -10.95
N ASP A 40 11.34 -2.94 -11.81
CA ASP A 40 10.12 -2.20 -11.47
C ASP A 40 9.32 -2.83 -10.32
N SER A 41 9.17 -4.16 -10.29
CA SER A 41 8.45 -4.84 -9.21
C SER A 41 9.12 -4.66 -7.85
N ILE A 42 10.46 -4.62 -7.83
CA ILE A 42 11.22 -4.41 -6.59
C ILE A 42 11.12 -2.94 -6.17
N ALA A 43 11.21 -2.01 -7.13
CA ALA A 43 11.02 -0.59 -6.89
C ALA A 43 9.63 -0.31 -6.28
N GLN A 44 8.57 -0.86 -6.87
CA GLN A 44 7.21 -0.74 -6.35
C GLN A 44 7.09 -1.25 -4.92
N THR A 45 7.72 -2.39 -4.61
CA THR A 45 7.74 -2.96 -3.26
C THR A 45 8.39 -2.01 -2.27
N TYR A 46 9.54 -1.43 -2.62
CA TYR A 46 10.27 -0.52 -1.76
C TYR A 46 9.60 0.86 -1.60
N TYR A 47 8.97 1.41 -2.65
CA TYR A 47 8.14 2.62 -2.49
C TYR A 47 7.00 2.38 -1.50
N ASN A 48 6.35 1.22 -1.58
CA ASN A 48 5.30 0.86 -0.62
C ASN A 48 5.86 0.63 0.80
N LYS A 49 7.06 0.03 0.94
CA LYS A 49 7.75 -0.06 2.25
C LYS A 49 7.98 1.34 2.82
N ALA A 50 8.49 2.28 2.02
CA ALA A 50 8.74 3.66 2.43
C ALA A 50 7.46 4.34 2.94
N LEU A 51 6.34 4.19 2.23
CA LEU A 51 5.04 4.75 2.62
C LEU A 51 4.46 4.11 3.90
N ARG A 52 4.68 2.81 4.12
CA ARG A 52 4.22 2.07 5.30
C ARG A 52 4.95 2.42 6.59
N THR A 53 6.09 3.10 6.50
CA THR A 53 6.76 3.66 7.70
C THR A 53 5.96 4.77 8.38
N ASN A 54 4.87 5.24 7.75
CA ASN A 54 4.06 6.36 8.22
C ASN A 54 4.89 7.65 8.39
N THR A 55 5.85 7.88 7.50
CA THR A 55 6.66 9.09 7.50
C THR A 55 5.81 10.36 7.50
N ARG A 56 6.29 11.37 8.22
CA ARG A 56 5.73 12.74 8.25
C ARG A 56 6.26 13.61 7.11
N ASP A 57 7.23 13.10 6.34
CA ASP A 57 7.78 13.79 5.19
C ASP A 57 6.76 13.76 4.03
N LYS A 58 6.00 14.85 3.92
CA LYS A 58 5.01 15.02 2.86
C LYS A 58 5.65 15.01 1.47
N GLN A 59 6.88 15.49 1.33
CA GLN A 59 7.55 15.55 0.04
C GLN A 59 7.95 14.16 -0.43
N LEU A 60 8.51 13.33 0.47
CA LEU A 60 8.78 11.92 0.19
C LEU A 60 7.50 11.18 -0.21
N ARG A 61 6.41 11.37 0.55
CA ARG A 61 5.10 10.76 0.24
C ARG A 61 4.60 11.18 -1.15
N ALA A 62 4.66 12.47 -1.47
CA ALA A 62 4.25 12.98 -2.77
C ALA A 62 5.07 12.33 -3.90
N TYR A 63 6.39 12.24 -3.76
CA TYR A 63 7.23 11.62 -4.80
C TYR A 63 7.02 10.11 -4.92
N ALA A 64 6.86 9.39 -3.82
CA ALA A 64 6.59 7.96 -3.85
C ALA A 64 5.23 7.68 -4.51
N TYR A 65 4.18 8.39 -4.13
CA TYR A 65 2.86 8.25 -4.76
C TYR A 65 2.88 8.68 -6.23
N GLU A 66 3.56 9.77 -6.59
CA GLU A 66 3.65 10.20 -7.98
C GLU A 66 4.32 9.13 -8.84
N THR A 67 5.41 8.54 -8.33
CA THR A 67 6.15 7.49 -9.04
C THR A 67 5.30 6.24 -9.21
N LEU A 68 4.62 5.79 -8.15
CA LEU A 68 3.68 4.67 -8.23
C LEU A 68 2.52 4.94 -9.19
N GLY A 69 2.00 6.17 -9.23
CA GLY A 69 0.98 6.59 -10.17
C GLY A 69 1.46 6.53 -11.62
N ASN A 70 2.68 7.01 -11.89
CA ASN A 70 3.29 6.91 -13.23
C ASN A 70 3.54 5.45 -13.62
N MET A 71 4.07 4.61 -12.73
CA MET A 71 4.28 3.18 -13.00
C MET A 71 2.96 2.44 -13.30
N SER A 72 1.88 2.79 -12.61
CA SER A 72 0.55 2.24 -12.91
C SER A 72 0.01 2.76 -14.25
N PHE A 73 0.21 4.03 -14.55
CA PHE A 73 -0.17 4.61 -15.85
C PHE A 73 0.55 3.92 -17.01
N ASP A 74 1.86 3.70 -16.89
CA ASP A 74 2.68 3.04 -17.92
C ASP A 74 2.25 1.59 -18.16
N ARG A 75 1.67 0.92 -17.14
CA ARG A 75 1.08 -0.42 -17.22
C ARG A 75 -0.39 -0.42 -17.64
N ALA A 76 -0.95 0.73 -18.02
CA ALA A 76 -2.37 0.92 -18.33
C ALA A 76 -3.33 0.58 -17.18
N GLU A 77 -2.85 0.56 -15.93
CA GLU A 77 -3.67 0.38 -14.72
C GLU A 77 -4.27 1.73 -14.30
N TYR A 78 -5.16 2.29 -15.12
CA TYR A 78 -5.59 3.69 -14.99
C TYR A 78 -6.32 3.98 -13.68
N LYS A 79 -7.17 3.06 -13.21
CA LYS A 79 -7.81 3.18 -11.90
C LYS A 79 -6.79 3.30 -10.75
N ASN A 80 -5.73 2.49 -10.79
CA ASN A 80 -4.66 2.56 -9.79
C ASN A 80 -3.84 3.84 -9.92
N ALA A 81 -3.52 4.26 -11.15
CA ALA A 81 -2.82 5.51 -11.41
C ALA A 81 -3.59 6.72 -10.85
N GLY A 82 -4.91 6.79 -11.10
CA GLY A 82 -5.79 7.83 -10.57
C GLY A 82 -5.76 7.91 -9.04
N ALA A 83 -5.88 6.76 -8.35
CA ALA A 83 -5.84 6.71 -6.89
C ALA A 83 -4.48 7.18 -6.31
N TYR A 84 -3.38 6.86 -6.98
CA TYR A 84 -2.05 7.35 -6.59
C TYR A 84 -1.87 8.84 -6.86
N TYR A 85 -2.44 9.39 -7.95
CA TYR A 85 -2.42 10.82 -8.19
C TYR A 85 -3.26 11.60 -7.18
N ASP A 86 -4.43 11.08 -6.78
CA ASP A 86 -5.22 11.65 -5.68
C ASP A 86 -4.38 11.66 -4.39
N SER A 87 -3.75 10.54 -4.04
CA SER A 87 -2.86 10.44 -2.87
C SER A 87 -1.67 11.40 -2.95
N THR A 88 -1.09 11.59 -4.14
CA THR A 88 -0.02 12.57 -4.37
C THR A 88 -0.50 13.98 -4.05
N MET A 89 -1.66 14.39 -4.57
CA MET A 89 -2.24 15.71 -4.36
C MET A 89 -2.50 16.03 -2.89
N THR A 90 -2.91 15.05 -2.07
CA THR A 90 -3.10 15.25 -0.61
C THR A 90 -1.82 15.60 0.14
N ASN A 91 -0.65 15.31 -0.44
CA ASN A 91 0.67 15.60 0.14
C ASN A 91 1.32 16.87 -0.45
N LEU A 92 0.68 17.51 -1.42
CA LEU A 92 1.16 18.74 -2.06
C LEU A 92 0.45 19.98 -1.50
N VAL A 93 1.09 21.14 -1.65
CA VAL A 93 0.43 22.42 -1.40
C VAL A 93 -0.60 22.65 -2.51
N GLU A 94 -1.86 22.86 -2.11
CA GLU A 94 -2.97 23.13 -3.03
C GLU A 94 -2.64 24.32 -3.94
N ASN A 95 -3.01 24.22 -5.22
CA ASN A 95 -2.73 25.23 -6.25
C ASN A 95 -1.23 25.56 -6.47
N SER A 96 -0.29 24.78 -5.94
CA SER A 96 1.11 24.87 -6.33
C SER A 96 1.31 24.40 -7.79
N LYS A 97 2.46 24.74 -8.39
CA LYS A 97 2.80 24.25 -9.75
C LYS A 97 2.80 22.72 -9.81
N PRO A 98 3.44 21.96 -8.88
CA PRO A 98 3.36 20.50 -8.86
C PRO A 98 1.92 19.98 -8.73
N TYR A 99 1.12 20.58 -7.85
CA TYR A 99 -0.28 20.17 -7.66
C TYR A 99 -1.08 20.26 -8.96
N ARG A 100 -0.98 21.38 -9.69
CA ARG A 100 -1.70 21.55 -10.97
C ARG A 100 -1.28 20.55 -12.04
N ILE A 101 0.00 20.15 -12.04
CA ILE A 101 0.51 19.14 -12.98
C ILE A 101 -0.13 17.78 -12.68
N ILE A 102 -0.13 17.36 -11.41
CA ILE A 102 -0.73 16.09 -11.00
C ILE A 102 -2.24 16.09 -11.18
N LYS A 103 -2.91 17.19 -10.82
CA LYS A 103 -4.35 17.35 -11.05
C LYS A 103 -4.69 17.14 -12.52
N LYS A 104 -3.94 17.76 -13.45
CA LYS A 104 -4.17 17.56 -14.88
C LYS A 104 -3.99 16.10 -15.30
N LYS A 105 -2.98 15.39 -14.80
CA LYS A 105 -2.81 13.95 -15.07
C LYS A 105 -4.03 13.15 -14.58
N ARG A 106 -4.51 13.44 -13.36
CA ARG A 106 -5.68 12.79 -12.77
C ARG A 106 -6.96 13.08 -13.54
N ASP A 107 -7.24 14.35 -13.84
CA ASP A 107 -8.45 14.77 -14.56
C ASP A 107 -8.51 14.08 -15.94
N ASN A 108 -7.37 13.97 -16.64
CA ASN A 108 -7.27 13.28 -17.92
C ASN A 108 -7.57 11.77 -17.86
N LEU A 109 -7.56 11.16 -16.67
CA LEU A 109 -7.90 9.75 -16.48
C LEU A 109 -9.37 9.52 -16.15
N GLU A 110 -10.16 10.56 -15.91
CA GLU A 110 -11.53 10.43 -15.39
C GLU A 110 -12.43 9.59 -16.30
N ASP A 111 -12.53 9.99 -17.58
CA ASP A 111 -13.35 9.27 -18.56
C ASP A 111 -12.82 7.87 -18.82
N VAL A 112 -11.49 7.70 -18.88
CA VAL A 112 -10.86 6.39 -19.12
C VAL A 112 -11.22 5.41 -18.00
N ILE A 113 -11.07 5.84 -16.74
CA ILE A 113 -11.43 5.03 -15.57
C ILE A 113 -12.93 4.71 -15.56
N TYR A 114 -13.77 5.69 -15.91
CA TYR A 114 -15.21 5.51 -15.97
C TYR A 114 -15.61 4.43 -16.99
N TYR A 115 -15.11 4.53 -18.22
CA TYR A 115 -15.44 3.58 -19.28
C TYR A 115 -14.77 2.21 -19.07
N GLU A 116 -13.55 2.16 -18.53
CA GLU A 116 -12.90 0.90 -18.12
C GLU A 116 -13.76 0.15 -17.09
N GLY A 117 -14.36 0.87 -16.13
CA GLY A 117 -15.27 0.29 -15.15
C GLY A 117 -16.52 -0.32 -15.78
N ILE A 118 -17.13 0.39 -16.76
CA ILE A 118 -18.29 -0.12 -17.51
C ILE A 118 -17.90 -1.37 -18.31
N ALA A 119 -16.79 -1.32 -19.04
CA ALA A 119 -16.32 -2.44 -19.85
C ALA A 119 -16.07 -3.69 -18.97
N THR A 120 -15.34 -3.52 -17.86
CA THR A 120 -15.04 -4.62 -16.93
C THR A 120 -16.32 -5.28 -16.37
N ALA A 121 -17.32 -4.47 -16.01
CA ALA A 121 -18.60 -4.98 -15.52
C ALA A 121 -19.36 -5.74 -16.63
N ASN A 122 -19.41 -5.16 -17.83
CA ASN A 122 -20.09 -5.78 -18.97
C ASN A 122 -19.41 -7.09 -19.39
N ASP A 123 -18.09 -7.13 -19.47
CA ASP A 123 -17.33 -8.34 -19.80
C ASP A 123 -17.60 -9.45 -18.77
N SER A 124 -17.67 -9.09 -17.49
CA SER A 124 -18.02 -10.04 -16.42
C SER A 124 -19.44 -10.61 -16.60
N ILE A 125 -20.41 -9.77 -16.96
CA ILE A 125 -21.80 -10.20 -17.24
C ILE A 125 -21.85 -11.09 -18.48
N LEU A 126 -21.17 -10.70 -19.57
CA LEU A 126 -21.14 -11.46 -20.81
C LEU A 126 -20.48 -12.83 -20.62
N ASN A 127 -19.41 -12.89 -19.84
CA ASN A 127 -18.77 -14.16 -19.47
C ASN A 127 -19.76 -15.10 -18.75
N LEU A 128 -20.54 -14.58 -17.81
CA LEU A 128 -21.54 -15.37 -17.09
C LEU A 128 -22.69 -15.85 -17.99
N VAL A 129 -23.14 -14.99 -18.92
CA VAL A 129 -24.21 -15.32 -19.87
C VAL A 129 -23.76 -16.37 -20.89
N ALA A 130 -22.48 -16.35 -21.26
CA ALA A 130 -21.91 -17.31 -22.20
C ALA A 130 -21.74 -18.72 -21.60
N MET A 131 -21.70 -18.86 -20.27
CA MET A 131 -21.57 -20.14 -19.59
C MET A 131 -22.81 -21.02 -19.74
N ASN A 132 -22.60 -22.32 -19.93
CA ASN A 132 -23.66 -23.30 -19.78
C ASN A 132 -24.05 -23.49 -18.29
N GLU A 133 -25.08 -24.30 -18.02
CA GLU A 133 -25.58 -24.47 -16.66
C GLU A 133 -24.55 -25.11 -15.70
N GLU A 134 -23.78 -26.09 -16.18
CA GLU A 134 -22.76 -26.76 -15.40
C GLU A 134 -21.61 -25.81 -15.05
N GLU A 135 -21.08 -25.08 -16.04
CA GLU A 135 -20.02 -24.08 -15.85
C GLU A 135 -20.45 -22.97 -14.88
N ARG A 136 -21.70 -22.51 -14.99
CA ARG A 136 -22.26 -21.50 -14.11
C ARG A 136 -22.41 -22.00 -12.68
N ASN A 137 -22.82 -23.25 -12.48
CA ASN A 137 -22.90 -23.85 -11.15
C ASN A 137 -21.50 -23.94 -10.50
N ILE A 138 -20.50 -24.43 -11.25
CA ILE A 138 -19.11 -24.50 -10.79
C ILE A 138 -18.59 -23.11 -10.41
N TYR A 139 -18.85 -22.09 -11.25
CA TYR A 139 -18.45 -20.71 -10.97
C TYR A 139 -19.03 -20.19 -9.64
N PHE A 140 -20.34 -20.38 -9.42
CA PHE A 140 -20.98 -19.91 -8.19
C PHE A 140 -20.59 -20.73 -6.96
N GLU A 141 -20.38 -22.04 -7.10
CA GLU A 141 -19.86 -22.88 -6.01
C GLU A 141 -18.46 -22.41 -5.59
N ALA A 142 -17.56 -22.18 -6.54
CA ALA A 142 -16.24 -21.64 -6.26
C ALA A 142 -16.31 -20.26 -5.58
N TYR A 143 -17.21 -19.39 -6.05
CA TYR A 143 -17.44 -18.08 -5.44
C TYR A 143 -17.98 -18.17 -4.01
N ILE A 144 -18.91 -19.09 -3.75
CA ILE A 144 -19.43 -19.34 -2.39
C ILE A 144 -18.33 -19.82 -1.45
N GLU A 145 -17.49 -20.76 -1.90
CA GLU A 145 -16.36 -21.26 -1.11
C GLU A 145 -15.33 -20.15 -0.83
N GLN A 146 -15.04 -19.30 -1.82
CA GLN A 146 -14.20 -18.12 -1.62
C GLN A 146 -14.78 -17.20 -0.52
N LEU A 147 -16.08 -16.88 -0.57
CA LEU A 147 -16.73 -16.02 0.42
C LEU A 147 -16.71 -16.64 1.84
N LYS A 148 -16.84 -17.97 1.95
CA LYS A 148 -16.70 -18.66 3.24
C LYS A 148 -15.28 -18.54 3.78
N ALA A 149 -14.28 -18.77 2.95
CA ALA A 149 -12.88 -18.66 3.33
C ALA A 149 -12.47 -17.24 3.75
N GLU A 150 -12.95 -16.21 3.02
CA GLU A 150 -12.72 -14.81 3.37
C GLU A 150 -13.35 -14.45 4.72
N ARG A 151 -14.57 -14.92 4.99
CA ARG A 151 -15.23 -14.73 6.28
C ARG A 151 -14.45 -15.37 7.42
N GLU A 152 -14.04 -16.63 7.25
CA GLU A 152 -13.25 -17.35 8.26
C GLU A 152 -11.92 -16.65 8.54
N LYS A 153 -11.23 -16.18 7.50
CA LYS A 153 -9.98 -15.41 7.65
C LYS A 153 -10.22 -14.10 8.42
N ALA A 154 -11.27 -13.36 8.07
CA ALA A 154 -11.61 -12.12 8.76
C ALA A 154 -11.99 -12.35 10.23
N GLU A 155 -12.67 -13.45 10.55
CA GLU A 155 -12.96 -13.86 11.92
C GLU A 155 -11.68 -14.19 12.69
N LYS A 156 -10.77 -15.00 12.13
CA LYS A 156 -9.47 -15.30 12.73
C LYS A 156 -8.61 -14.06 12.95
N GLU A 157 -8.59 -13.13 12.00
CA GLU A 157 -7.88 -11.85 12.15
C GLU A 157 -8.46 -11.01 13.29
N LYS A 158 -9.79 -10.96 13.43
CA LYS A 158 -10.46 -10.27 14.54
C LYS A 158 -10.15 -10.92 15.89
N GLU A 159 -10.18 -12.25 15.96
CA GLU A 159 -9.82 -13.00 17.18
C GLU A 159 -8.36 -12.76 17.58
N LEU A 160 -7.44 -12.79 16.61
CA LEU A 160 -6.03 -12.50 16.83
C LEU A 160 -5.83 -11.06 17.35
N MET A 161 -6.46 -10.07 16.71
CA MET A 161 -6.41 -8.67 17.16
C MET A 161 -7.02 -8.50 18.57
N ALA A 162 -8.10 -9.22 18.89
CA ALA A 162 -8.71 -9.20 20.23
C ALA A 162 -7.78 -9.80 21.29
N SER A 163 -7.11 -10.92 20.98
CA SER A 163 -6.16 -11.58 21.89
C SER A 163 -4.89 -10.77 22.15
N GLN A 164 -4.42 -9.99 21.15
CA GLN A 164 -3.26 -9.11 21.31
C GLN A 164 -3.58 -7.88 22.20
N ASN A 165 -4.83 -7.42 22.19
CA ASN A 165 -5.26 -6.29 23.04
C ASN A 165 -5.45 -6.69 24.53
N THR A 166 -5.82 -7.93 24.85
CA THR A 166 -5.95 -8.41 26.24
C THR A 166 -4.62 -8.64 26.94
N GLY A 167 -3.52 -8.85 26.20
CA GLY A 167 -2.17 -9.01 26.75
C GLY A 167 -1.53 -7.72 27.31
N LEU A 168 -2.05 -6.54 26.94
CA LEU A 168 -1.55 -5.23 27.39
C LEU A 168 -2.25 -4.72 28.67
N VAL A 169 -3.37 -5.31 29.09
CA VAL A 169 -4.18 -4.82 30.22
C VAL A 169 -3.79 -5.46 31.57
N THR A 170 -2.95 -6.49 31.58
CA THR A 170 -2.58 -7.22 32.82
C THR A 170 -1.33 -6.70 33.53
N THR A 171 -0.61 -5.71 32.98
CA THR A 171 0.63 -5.16 33.57
C THR A 171 0.48 -3.86 34.37
N ASP A 172 -0.74 -3.36 34.63
CA ASP A 172 -0.95 -2.12 35.39
C ASP A 172 -1.97 -2.24 36.54
N LYS A 173 -1.98 -3.37 37.24
CA LYS A 173 -2.68 -3.53 38.52
C LYS A 173 -1.78 -4.25 39.52
N GLY A 174 -0.71 -3.58 39.98
CA GLY A 174 0.20 -4.21 40.94
C GLY A 174 1.28 -3.34 41.57
N LEU A 175 1.15 -2.02 41.64
CA LEU A 175 2.09 -1.18 42.42
C LEU A 175 1.35 0.00 43.07
N GLY A 176 0.67 -0.27 44.17
CA GLY A 176 -0.07 0.78 44.89
C GLY A 176 -0.61 0.32 46.23
N ASN A 177 0.27 -0.13 47.13
CA ASN A 177 0.18 0.11 48.57
C ASN A 177 1.20 -0.75 49.30
N ASN A 178 2.13 -0.09 50.00
CA ASN A 178 2.57 -0.41 51.37
C ASN A 178 3.79 0.46 51.71
N ASN A 179 3.59 1.52 52.50
CA ASN A 179 4.28 1.64 53.78
C ASN A 179 3.73 2.76 54.65
N VAL A 180 3.15 2.32 55.77
CA VAL A 180 2.83 3.09 56.97
C VAL A 180 4.06 3.07 57.87
N LYS A 181 4.47 4.27 58.34
CA LYS A 181 5.18 4.61 59.60
C LYS A 181 6.46 3.84 59.99
N ASN A 182 7.56 4.58 60.18
CA ASN A 182 8.20 4.70 61.50
C ASN A 182 9.33 5.76 61.53
N ALA A 183 9.45 6.38 62.71
CA ALA A 183 10.41 7.39 63.20
C ALA A 183 10.15 8.86 62.82
#